data_AF-A0A5R2MZQ0-F1
#
_entry.id   AF-A0A5R2MZQ0-F1
#
_cell.length_a   1.000
_cell.length_b   1.000
_cell.length_c   1.000
_cell.angle_alpha   90.00
_cell.angle_beta   90.00
_cell.angle_gamma   90.00
#
_symmetry.space_group_name_H-M   'P 1'
#
loop_
_entity.id
_entity.type
_entity.pdbx_description
1 polymer ?
#
loop_
_entity_poly.entity_id
_entity_poly.type
_entity_poly.pdbx_seq_one_letter_code
_entity_poly.pdbx_strand_id
1 'polypeptide(L)'
;GHDCVGALQFLPDGIDPGIPGSINGKPVSNEDIAGIIKNLATAPLGLGEDEDFRISIAGAQEKTALLRKDGGWFKPIGTAATTHILKPQIGQLPNGIDLSHSVENEYLCLKLLQAFGVPAAQAEIADFGGRP
;
A
#
# COMPACT_ATOMS: atom_id res chain seq x y z
N GLY A 1 -10.08 -4.00 10.65
CA GLY A 1 -8.66 -4.37 10.48
C GLY A 1 -8.59 -5.82 10.12
N HIS A 2 -9.05 -6.14 8.90
CA HIS A 2 -8.94 -7.50 8.38
C HIS A 2 -7.50 -7.75 7.92
N ASP A 3 -6.83 -6.69 7.46
CA ASP A 3 -5.39 -6.64 7.23
C ASP A 3 -4.79 -5.49 8.05
N CYS A 4 -3.89 -5.81 8.98
CA CYS A 4 -3.22 -4.87 9.87
C CYS A 4 -1.72 -5.09 9.81
N VAL A 5 -0.95 -4.04 10.14
CA VAL A 5 0.49 -4.20 10.37
C VAL A 5 0.76 -5.31 11.39
N GLY A 6 1.63 -6.25 11.04
CA GLY A 6 1.93 -7.44 11.83
C GLY A 6 1.12 -8.64 11.38
N ALA A 7 0.68 -9.47 12.33
CA ALA A 7 -0.07 -10.71 12.06
C ALA A 7 -1.42 -10.75 12.80
N LEU A 8 -1.90 -9.59 13.27
CA LEU A 8 -3.18 -9.48 13.96
C LEU A 8 -4.30 -9.21 12.97
N GLN A 9 -5.43 -9.88 13.19
CA GLN A 9 -6.64 -9.70 12.41
C GLN A 9 -7.83 -9.50 13.37
N PHE A 10 -8.64 -8.49 13.10
CA PHE A 10 -9.82 -8.15 13.89
C PHE A 10 -11.07 -8.30 13.03
N LEU A 11 -11.84 -9.34 13.29
CA LEU A 11 -13.09 -9.67 12.61
C LEU A 11 -14.28 -9.50 13.57
N PRO A 12 -15.49 -9.18 13.05
CA PRO A 12 -16.72 -9.31 13.82
C PRO A 12 -16.93 -10.73 14.34
N ASP A 13 -17.63 -10.84 15.47
CA ASP A 13 -17.97 -12.14 16.04
C ASP A 13 -18.80 -13.00 15.07
N GLY A 14 -18.53 -14.30 15.03
CA GLY A 14 -19.18 -15.25 14.13
C GLY A 14 -18.70 -15.27 12.66
N ILE A 15 -17.74 -14.42 12.28
CA ILE A 15 -17.10 -14.47 10.95
C ILE A 15 -15.96 -15.50 10.95
N ASP A 16 -15.98 -16.44 10.01
CA ASP A 16 -14.86 -17.36 9.77
C ASP A 16 -13.66 -16.60 9.14
N PRO A 17 -12.46 -16.60 9.75
CA PRO A 17 -11.27 -15.98 9.17
C PRO A 17 -10.79 -16.69 7.89
N GLY A 18 -11.31 -17.88 7.56
CA GLY A 18 -10.85 -18.65 6.42
C GLY A 18 -9.41 -19.17 6.59
N ILE A 19 -8.74 -19.45 5.47
CA ILE A 19 -7.42 -20.07 5.48
C ILE A 19 -6.32 -19.00 5.66
N PRO A 20 -5.48 -19.10 6.72
CA PRO A 20 -4.35 -18.20 6.90
C PRO A 20 -3.39 -18.25 5.70
N GLY A 21 -2.93 -17.08 5.25
CA GLY A 21 -1.98 -17.00 4.13
C GLY A 21 -2.62 -17.17 2.74
N SER A 22 -3.95 -17.07 2.64
CA SER A 22 -4.63 -16.97 1.34
C SER A 22 -4.05 -15.83 0.49
N ILE A 23 -3.87 -16.10 -0.81
CA ILE A 23 -3.41 -15.14 -1.82
C ILE A 23 -4.50 -14.79 -2.83
N ASN A 24 -5.76 -14.95 -2.44
CA ASN A 24 -6.90 -14.63 -3.28
C ASN A 24 -7.07 -13.12 -3.41
N GLY A 25 -7.29 -12.66 -4.64
CA GLY A 25 -7.46 -11.24 -4.92
C GLY A 25 -8.10 -11.01 -6.28
N LYS A 26 -8.77 -9.86 -6.43
CA LYS A 26 -9.28 -9.36 -7.72
C LYS A 26 -8.11 -8.66 -8.43
N PRO A 27 -7.82 -8.98 -9.71
CA PRO A 27 -6.76 -8.30 -10.46
C PRO A 27 -7.06 -6.81 -10.58
N VAL A 28 -6.01 -6.00 -10.59
CA VAL A 28 -6.07 -4.54 -10.64
C VAL A 28 -5.11 -4.06 -11.71
N SER A 29 -5.60 -3.23 -12.63
CA SER A 29 -4.77 -2.62 -13.68
C SER A 29 -3.94 -1.45 -13.13
N ASN A 30 -2.94 -0.99 -13.88
CA ASN A 30 -2.19 0.20 -13.51
C ASN A 30 -3.09 1.45 -13.48
N GLU A 31 -4.08 1.52 -14.36
CA GLU A 31 -5.08 2.59 -14.41
C GLU A 31 -5.96 2.59 -13.16
N ASP A 32 -6.38 1.41 -12.69
CA ASP A 32 -7.14 1.27 -11.44
C ASP A 32 -6.29 1.73 -10.24
N ILE A 33 -5.01 1.35 -10.18
CA ILE A 33 -4.08 1.78 -9.12
C ILE A 33 -3.88 3.29 -9.15
N ALA A 34 -3.72 3.88 -10.34
CA ALA A 34 -3.63 5.34 -10.50
C ALA A 34 -4.89 6.03 -9.95
N GLY A 35 -6.07 5.46 -10.21
CA GLY A 35 -7.34 5.91 -9.66
C GLY A 35 -7.39 5.83 -8.13
N ILE A 36 -6.93 4.73 -7.54
CA ILE A 36 -6.81 4.55 -6.09
C ILE A 36 -5.89 5.63 -5.49
N ILE A 37 -4.69 5.78 -6.05
CA ILE A 37 -3.69 6.75 -5.59
C ILE A 37 -4.24 8.18 -5.64
N LYS A 38 -4.92 8.55 -6.72
CA LYS A 38 -5.50 9.89 -6.88
C LYS A 38 -6.56 10.22 -5.81
N ASN A 39 -7.25 9.20 -5.31
CA ASN A 39 -8.33 9.37 -4.36
C ASN A 39 -7.89 9.20 -2.89
N LEU A 40 -6.60 9.02 -2.60
CA LEU A 40 -6.13 8.77 -1.22
C LEU A 40 -6.42 9.93 -0.25
N ALA A 41 -6.42 11.17 -0.75
CA ALA A 41 -6.76 12.34 0.05
C ALA A 41 -8.23 12.38 0.50
N THR A 42 -9.15 11.80 -0.28
CA THR A 42 -10.60 11.81 -0.02
C THR A 42 -11.13 10.47 0.50
N ALA A 43 -10.44 9.38 0.18
CA ALA A 43 -10.70 8.02 0.61
C ALA A 43 -9.39 7.41 1.17
N PRO A 44 -9.09 7.65 2.46
CA PRO A 44 -7.84 7.18 3.07
C PRO A 44 -7.64 5.68 2.84
N LEU A 45 -6.40 5.29 2.54
CA LEU A 45 -6.01 3.90 2.24
C LEU A 45 -6.61 3.30 0.95
N GLY A 46 -7.37 4.07 0.17
CA GLY A 46 -7.99 3.59 -1.07
C GLY A 46 -9.27 2.79 -0.82
N LEU A 47 -9.87 2.95 0.36
CA LEU A 47 -11.09 2.29 0.79
C LEU A 47 -12.28 2.93 0.06
N GLY A 48 -12.79 2.27 -0.98
CA GLY A 48 -14.07 2.61 -1.63
C GLY A 48 -15.25 1.89 -0.98
N GLU A 49 -16.41 1.88 -1.65
CA GLU A 49 -17.63 1.16 -1.20
C GLU A 49 -17.48 -0.38 -1.19
N ASP A 50 -16.36 -0.93 -1.68
CA ASP A 50 -16.04 -2.36 -1.58
C ASP A 50 -15.77 -2.75 -0.12
N GLU A 51 -16.75 -3.37 0.55
CA GLU A 51 -16.68 -3.77 1.97
C GLU A 51 -15.52 -4.72 2.29
N ASP A 52 -15.00 -5.45 1.29
CA ASP A 52 -13.99 -6.51 1.43
C ASP A 52 -12.57 -5.97 1.65
N PHE A 53 -12.25 -4.78 1.17
CA PHE A 53 -10.90 -4.25 1.23
C PHE A 53 -10.75 -3.37 2.48
N ARG A 54 -10.28 -3.94 3.61
CA ARG A 54 -10.12 -3.23 4.89
C ARG A 54 -8.70 -3.34 5.46
N ILE A 55 -7.81 -2.48 4.96
CA ILE A 55 -6.42 -2.37 5.42
C ILE A 55 -6.29 -1.35 6.56
N SER A 56 -5.33 -1.57 7.47
CA SER A 56 -4.97 -0.65 8.55
C SER A 56 -3.46 -0.51 8.63
N ILE A 57 -2.96 0.65 8.18
CA ILE A 57 -1.53 0.95 8.12
C ILE A 57 -1.28 2.29 8.82
N ALA A 58 -0.31 2.29 9.73
CA ALA A 58 0.07 3.49 10.46
C ALA A 58 0.90 4.47 9.61
N GLY A 59 0.98 5.72 10.08
CA GLY A 59 1.79 6.79 9.52
C GLY A 59 0.96 7.88 8.83
N ALA A 60 1.44 9.13 8.91
CA ALA A 60 0.70 10.31 8.46
C ALA A 60 0.71 10.52 6.93
N GLN A 61 1.67 9.91 6.22
CA GLN A 61 1.75 9.97 4.75
C GLN A 61 0.64 9.11 4.12
N GLU A 62 -0.04 9.67 3.12
CA GLU A 62 -0.98 8.94 2.27
C GLU A 62 -0.32 7.69 1.68
N LYS A 63 -1.00 6.55 1.76
CA LYS A 63 -0.51 5.26 1.26
C LYS A 63 -1.68 4.32 1.06
N THR A 64 -1.48 3.28 0.27
CA THR A 64 -2.35 2.10 0.22
C THR A 64 -1.49 0.85 0.25
N ALA A 65 -2.09 -0.33 0.20
CA ALA A 65 -1.36 -1.59 0.09
C ALA A 65 -2.09 -2.57 -0.82
N LEU A 66 -1.35 -3.35 -1.58
CA LEU A 66 -1.91 -4.33 -2.51
C LEU A 66 -1.17 -5.66 -2.39
N LEU A 67 -1.82 -6.71 -2.90
CA LEU A 67 -1.18 -8.00 -3.11
C LEU A 67 -0.46 -7.98 -4.46
N ARG A 68 0.82 -8.34 -4.47
CA ARG A 68 1.60 -8.57 -5.69
C ARG A 68 1.92 -10.05 -5.78
N LYS A 69 1.49 -10.70 -6.86
CA LYS A 69 1.79 -12.11 -7.14
C LYS A 69 1.95 -12.32 -8.64
N ASP A 70 2.87 -13.19 -9.03
CA ASP A 70 3.13 -13.56 -10.43
C ASP A 70 3.34 -12.34 -11.36
N GLY A 71 3.96 -11.28 -10.83
CA GLY A 71 4.19 -10.02 -11.55
C GLY A 71 2.97 -9.09 -11.68
N GLY A 72 1.79 -9.52 -11.24
CA GLY A 72 0.54 -8.74 -11.28
C GLY A 72 0.12 -8.14 -9.94
N TRP A 73 -0.74 -7.13 -10.01
CA TRP A 73 -1.34 -6.46 -8.86
C TRP A 73 -2.77 -6.91 -8.60
N PHE A 74 -3.11 -7.08 -7.32
CA PHE A 74 -4.40 -7.58 -6.89
C PHE A 74 -4.89 -6.83 -5.64
N LYS A 75 -6.20 -6.55 -5.59
CA LYS A 75 -6.92 -6.21 -4.36
C LYS A 75 -7.21 -7.52 -3.63
N PRO A 76 -6.70 -7.73 -2.41
CA PRO A 76 -7.02 -8.93 -1.64
C PRO A 76 -8.52 -9.06 -1.37
N ILE A 77 -9.00 -10.30 -1.26
CA ILE A 77 -10.39 -10.63 -0.91
C ILE A 77 -10.42 -11.32 0.45
N GLY A 78 -11.40 -10.96 1.28
CA GLY A 78 -11.61 -11.57 2.59
C GLY A 78 -10.44 -11.31 3.54
N THR A 79 -9.72 -12.36 3.91
CA THR A 79 -8.60 -12.33 4.86
C THR A 79 -7.22 -12.44 4.20
N ALA A 80 -7.17 -12.41 2.86
CA ALA A 80 -5.90 -12.39 2.14
C ALA A 80 -5.10 -11.12 2.50
N ALA A 81 -3.80 -11.29 2.76
CA ALA A 81 -2.94 -10.19 3.16
C ALA A 81 -2.39 -9.43 1.94
N THR A 82 -2.22 -8.12 2.10
CA THR A 82 -1.38 -7.33 1.20
C THR A 82 0.10 -7.69 1.39
N THR A 83 0.92 -7.38 0.37
CA THR A 83 2.37 -7.70 0.39
C THR A 83 3.25 -6.47 0.17
N HIS A 84 2.68 -5.41 -0.41
CA HIS A 84 3.40 -4.19 -0.73
C HIS A 84 2.58 -2.98 -0.29
N ILE A 85 3.27 -2.00 0.29
CA ILE A 85 2.72 -0.68 0.59
C ILE A 85 3.11 0.25 -0.56
N LEU A 86 2.12 0.92 -1.14
CA LEU A 86 2.31 1.92 -2.18
C LEU A 86 2.26 3.30 -1.53
N LYS A 87 3.34 4.06 -1.69
CA LYS A 87 3.54 5.38 -1.09
C LYS A 87 3.70 6.42 -2.21
N PRO A 88 2.64 7.15 -2.59
CA PRO A 88 2.76 8.19 -3.61
C PRO A 88 3.60 9.38 -3.12
N GLN A 89 3.94 10.25 -4.08
CA GLN A 89 4.53 11.55 -3.81
C GLN A 89 3.68 12.37 -2.83
N ILE A 90 4.33 12.97 -1.83
CA ILE A 90 3.67 13.79 -0.81
C ILE A 90 3.31 15.17 -1.39
N GLY A 91 4.15 15.73 -2.24
CA GLY A 91 3.97 17.08 -2.78
C GLY A 91 4.35 18.16 -1.77
N GLN A 92 3.70 19.33 -1.85
CA GLN A 92 3.98 20.45 -0.95
C GLN A 92 3.09 20.41 0.30
N LEU A 93 3.71 20.58 1.46
CA LEU A 93 3.01 20.64 2.74
C LEU A 93 2.58 22.07 3.08
N PRO A 94 1.50 22.27 3.88
CA PRO A 94 1.01 23.60 4.27
C PRO A 94 2.03 24.48 5.00
N ASN A 95 3.06 23.88 5.60
CA ASN A 95 4.15 24.57 6.29
C ASN A 95 5.29 25.03 5.36
N GLY A 96 5.13 24.88 4.03
CA GLY A 96 6.10 25.32 3.02
C GLY A 96 7.21 24.33 2.72
N ILE A 97 7.18 23.13 3.30
CA ILE A 97 8.12 22.06 2.95
C ILE A 97 7.73 21.45 1.61
N ASP A 98 8.69 21.37 0.68
CA ASP A 98 8.54 20.71 -0.61
C ASP A 98 9.02 19.26 -0.54
N LEU A 99 8.08 18.31 -0.68
CA LEU A 99 8.32 16.87 -0.73
C LEU A 99 7.84 16.28 -2.06
N SER A 100 7.89 17.05 -3.15
CA SER A 100 7.51 16.59 -4.49
C SER A 100 8.34 15.39 -4.97
N HIS A 101 9.56 15.23 -4.46
CA HIS A 101 10.46 14.10 -4.74
C HIS A 101 10.53 13.08 -3.59
N SER A 102 9.46 12.93 -2.81
CA SER A 102 9.46 12.02 -1.65
C SER A 102 9.69 10.56 -2.02
N VAL A 103 9.26 10.14 -3.21
CA VAL A 103 9.45 8.76 -3.72
C VAL A 103 10.94 8.49 -3.95
N GLU A 104 11.60 9.36 -4.72
CA GLU A 104 13.02 9.24 -5.04
C GLU A 104 13.89 9.39 -3.79
N ASN A 105 13.51 10.29 -2.88
CA ASN A 105 14.19 10.50 -1.61
C ASN A 105 14.15 9.23 -0.75
N GLU A 106 12.97 8.65 -0.52
CA GLU A 106 12.84 7.44 0.28
C GLU A 106 13.54 6.25 -0.37
N TYR A 107 13.40 6.09 -1.69
CA TYR A 107 14.09 5.04 -2.44
C TYR A 107 15.62 5.16 -2.30
N LEU A 108 16.18 6.37 -2.47
CA LEU A 108 17.60 6.62 -2.31
C LEU A 108 18.06 6.29 -0.89
N CYS A 109 17.32 6.71 0.13
CA CYS A 109 17.66 6.42 1.53
C CYS A 109 17.69 4.90 1.79
N LEU A 110 16.69 4.15 1.30
CA LEU A 110 16.65 2.70 1.44
C LEU A 110 17.83 2.01 0.73
N LYS A 111 18.16 2.43 -0.50
CA LYS A 111 19.31 1.88 -1.25
C LYS A 111 20.64 2.22 -0.58
N LEU A 112 20.78 3.43 -0.04
CA LEU A 112 21.98 3.84 0.68
C LEU A 112 22.20 3.00 1.94
N LEU A 113 21.14 2.79 2.74
CA LEU A 113 21.21 1.92 3.93
C LEU A 113 21.62 0.50 3.57
N GLN A 114 21.04 -0.07 2.51
CA GLN A 114 21.42 -1.39 2.00
C GLN A 114 22.89 -1.44 1.55
N ALA A 115 23.38 -0.40 0.86
CA ALA A 115 24.77 -0.31 0.43
C ALA A 115 25.76 -0.26 1.60
N PHE A 116 25.34 0.28 2.74
CA PHE A 116 26.11 0.26 4.00
C PHE A 116 25.92 -1.03 4.83
N GLY A 117 25.16 -2.01 4.33
CA GLY A 117 24.89 -3.27 5.03
C GLY A 117 23.88 -3.14 6.17
N VAL A 118 23.15 -2.03 6.26
CA VAL A 118 22.06 -1.85 7.23
C VAL A 118 20.80 -2.54 6.69
N PRO A 119 20.15 -3.44 7.46
CA PRO A 119 18.89 -4.05 7.04
C PRO A 119 17.82 -2.98 6.79
N ALA A 120 17.26 -2.98 5.58
CA ALA A 120 16.20 -2.06 5.17
C ALA A 120 15.21 -2.79 4.24
N ALA A 121 13.97 -2.31 4.20
CA ALA A 121 12.94 -2.88 3.33
C ALA A 121 13.35 -2.86 1.86
N GLN A 122 12.96 -3.89 1.12
CA GLN A 122 13.10 -3.90 -0.34
C GLN A 122 12.07 -2.96 -0.95
N ALA A 123 12.51 -2.12 -1.88
CA ALA A 123 11.68 -1.14 -2.54
C ALA A 123 12.08 -0.98 -4.01
N GLU A 124 11.08 -0.65 -4.82
CA GLU A 124 11.16 -0.27 -6.23
C GLU A 124 10.33 1.00 -6.44
N ILE A 125 10.69 1.79 -7.46
CA ILE A 125 9.84 2.88 -7.95
C ILE A 125 8.98 2.30 -9.07
N ALA A 126 7.67 2.56 -9.03
CA ALA A 126 6.72 2.02 -9.98
C ALA A 126 5.80 3.14 -10.49
N ASP A 127 5.59 3.20 -11.81
CA ASP A 127 4.71 4.18 -12.42
C ASP A 127 3.30 3.64 -12.58
N PHE A 128 2.32 4.39 -12.09
CA PHE A 128 0.90 4.12 -12.28
C PHE A 128 0.21 5.33 -12.90
N GLY A 129 0.09 5.32 -14.23
CA GLY A 129 -0.61 6.37 -14.97
C GLY A 129 0.14 7.71 -15.03
N GLY A 130 1.47 7.66 -15.18
CA GLY A 130 2.36 8.82 -15.24
C GLY A 130 2.71 9.39 -13.87
N ARG A 131 2.60 8.59 -12.82
CA ARG A 131 2.93 8.94 -11.43
C ARG A 131 3.86 7.89 -10.85
N PRO A 132 5.13 8.24 -10.55
CA PRO A 132 6.09 7.34 -9.91
C PRO A 132 5.81 7.13 -8.41
#